data_AF-A0A5C6XLJ6-F1
#
_entry.id   AF-A0A5C6XLJ6-F1
#
_cell.length_a   1.000
_cell.length_b   1.000
_cell.length_c   1.000
_cell.angle_alpha   90.00
_cell.angle_beta   90.00
_cell.angle_gamma   90.00
#
_symmetry.space_group_name_H-M   'P 1'
#
loop_
_entity.id
_entity.type
_entity.pdbx_description
1 polymer ?
#
loop_
_entity_poly.entity_id
_entity_poly.type
_entity_poly.pdbx_seq_one_letter_code
_entity_poly.pdbx_strand_id
1 'polypeptide(L)'
;MLYARRIALSLLAIPLIAACSQADDEPERVSFENEGTVCLHLADDPQDYSEREIPSLSVTLPVCLSSSCSKEPQASCQANVEGTTITLTSSASYLDYSVTMRACTEDCGQLQATCAIPALEPGEYTVVHGEESFTLQVDGEQEPTVCHGEQYF
;
A
#
# COMPACT_ATOMS: atom_id res chain seq x y z
N MET A 1 -67.36 -54.91 7.61
CA MET A 1 -65.98 -55.27 8.02
C MET A 1 -65.07 -54.15 7.58
N LEU A 2 -64.52 -53.42 8.55
CA LEU A 2 -63.66 -52.25 8.35
C LEU A 2 -62.22 -52.68 8.05
N TYR A 3 -61.57 -51.99 7.11
CA TYR A 3 -60.10 -51.94 7.05
C TYR A 3 -59.67 -50.48 6.86
N ALA A 4 -59.48 -49.77 7.97
CA ALA A 4 -58.87 -48.45 8.02
C ALA A 4 -57.35 -48.63 8.06
N ARG A 5 -56.67 -48.25 6.97
CA ARG A 5 -55.22 -48.35 6.81
C ARG A 5 -54.58 -47.14 7.51
N ARG A 6 -53.90 -47.37 8.64
CA ARG A 6 -53.20 -46.32 9.40
C ARG A 6 -51.95 -45.88 8.64
N ILE A 7 -51.95 -44.64 8.17
CA ILE A 7 -50.75 -43.96 7.63
C ILE A 7 -49.98 -43.45 8.85
N ALA A 8 -48.88 -44.10 9.19
CA ALA A 8 -47.94 -43.62 10.20
C ALA A 8 -47.11 -42.49 9.57
N LEU A 9 -47.48 -41.24 9.85
CA LEU A 9 -46.65 -40.08 9.57
C LEU A 9 -45.53 -40.04 10.63
N SER A 10 -44.36 -40.58 10.28
CA SER A 10 -43.14 -40.41 11.08
C SER A 10 -42.60 -38.99 10.85
N LEU A 11 -42.85 -38.10 11.82
CA LEU A 11 -42.27 -36.75 11.90
C LEU A 11 -40.75 -36.89 12.07
N LEU A 12 -40.02 -36.68 10.97
CA LEU A 12 -38.57 -36.56 10.97
C LEU A 12 -38.21 -35.19 11.56
N ALA A 13 -37.92 -35.15 12.87
CA ALA A 13 -37.36 -33.96 13.51
C ALA A 13 -35.91 -33.79 13.04
N ILE A 14 -35.67 -32.85 12.13
CA ILE A 14 -34.32 -32.45 11.71
C ILE A 14 -33.80 -31.46 12.76
N PRO A 15 -32.79 -31.82 13.57
CA PRO A 15 -32.13 -30.83 14.41
C PRO A 15 -31.37 -29.87 13.50
N LEU A 16 -31.88 -28.64 13.37
CA LEU A 16 -31.10 -27.51 12.88
C LEU A 16 -29.98 -27.26 13.87
N ILE A 17 -28.85 -27.93 13.66
CA ILE A 17 -27.58 -27.53 14.27
C ILE A 17 -27.22 -26.21 13.60
N ALA A 18 -27.71 -25.11 14.15
CA ALA A 18 -27.16 -23.79 13.89
C ALA A 18 -25.76 -23.78 14.50
N ALA A 19 -24.78 -24.28 13.73
CA ALA A 19 -23.38 -24.04 14.01
C ALA A 19 -23.18 -22.54 13.85
N CYS A 20 -23.26 -21.80 14.94
CA CYS A 20 -22.69 -20.48 15.04
C CYS A 20 -21.19 -20.66 14.85
N SER A 21 -20.71 -20.62 13.61
CA SER A 21 -19.32 -20.28 13.33
C SER A 21 -19.15 -18.88 13.90
N GLN A 22 -18.62 -18.78 15.11
CA GLN A 22 -17.91 -17.58 15.51
C GLN A 22 -16.80 -17.45 14.47
N ALA A 23 -17.04 -16.60 13.48
CA ALA A 23 -15.97 -16.13 12.64
C ALA A 23 -15.06 -15.36 13.60
N ASP A 24 -13.99 -16.01 14.03
CA ASP A 24 -12.88 -15.29 14.62
C ASP A 24 -12.41 -14.35 13.51
N ASP A 25 -12.75 -13.08 13.62
CA ASP A 25 -12.33 -12.09 12.63
C ASP A 25 -10.80 -12.04 12.66
N GLU A 26 -10.17 -12.63 11.65
CA GLU A 26 -8.73 -12.58 11.44
C GLU A 26 -8.37 -11.25 10.78
N PRO A 27 -7.18 -10.68 11.08
CA PRO A 27 -6.74 -9.46 10.42
C PRO A 27 -6.56 -9.71 8.92
N GLU A 28 -6.96 -8.73 8.11
CA GLU A 28 -6.82 -8.80 6.66
C GLU A 28 -5.42 -8.33 6.24
N ARG A 29 -4.78 -9.02 5.28
CA ARG A 29 -3.54 -8.53 4.67
C ARG A 29 -3.87 -7.64 3.48
N VAL A 30 -3.56 -6.36 3.60
CA VAL A 30 -3.69 -5.37 2.52
C VAL A 30 -2.33 -5.22 1.84
N SER A 31 -2.32 -5.19 0.50
CA SER A 31 -1.10 -5.05 -0.30
C SER A 31 -1.30 -4.05 -1.45
N PHE A 32 -0.23 -3.35 -1.81
CA PHE A 32 -0.18 -2.39 -2.91
C PHE A 32 1.01 -2.73 -3.80
N GLU A 33 0.83 -2.62 -5.12
CA GLU A 33 1.87 -2.90 -6.11
C GLU A 33 1.92 -1.78 -7.14
N ASN A 34 3.04 -1.06 -7.19
CA ASN A 34 3.24 0.09 -8.06
C ASN A 34 2.17 1.19 -7.91
N GLU A 35 1.75 1.46 -6.68
CA GLU A 35 0.80 2.51 -6.33
C GLU A 35 1.45 3.55 -5.42
N GLY A 36 0.89 4.77 -5.41
CA GLY A 36 1.28 5.84 -4.50
C GLY A 36 1.90 7.06 -5.19
N THR A 37 2.21 8.07 -4.38
CA THR A 37 2.89 9.29 -4.82
C THR A 37 4.38 9.03 -4.93
N VAL A 38 4.99 9.36 -6.07
CA VAL A 38 6.44 9.23 -6.29
C VAL A 38 7.09 10.60 -6.09
N CYS A 39 8.11 10.68 -5.23
CA CYS A 39 8.90 11.89 -5.03
C CYS A 39 10.37 11.63 -5.37
N LEU A 40 10.97 12.54 -6.14
CA LEU A 40 12.41 12.62 -6.33
C LEU A 40 13.01 13.54 -5.27
N HIS A 41 13.99 13.05 -4.54
CA HIS A 41 14.80 13.82 -3.60
C HIS A 41 16.19 14.05 -4.22
N LEU A 42 16.50 15.31 -4.47
CA LEU A 42 17.81 15.77 -4.97
C LEU A 42 18.79 16.09 -3.83
N ALA A 43 18.30 16.15 -2.59
CA ALA A 43 19.06 16.24 -1.35
C ALA A 43 18.24 15.64 -0.20
N ASP A 44 18.89 15.05 0.81
CA ASP A 44 18.21 14.49 2.00
C ASP A 44 17.75 15.58 2.99
N ASP A 45 18.49 16.68 3.10
CA ASP A 45 18.07 17.86 3.85
C ASP A 45 17.76 19.00 2.85
N PRO A 46 16.51 19.51 2.81
CA PRO A 46 16.16 20.64 1.95
C PRO A 46 16.91 21.95 2.28
N GLN A 47 17.66 21.99 3.38
CA GLN A 47 18.50 23.10 3.82
C GLN A 47 20.00 22.82 3.71
N ASP A 48 20.43 21.57 3.46
CA ASP A 48 21.85 21.22 3.32
C ASP A 48 22.17 20.79 1.88
N TYR A 49 22.67 21.75 1.11
CA TYR A 49 23.10 21.57 -0.28
C TYR A 49 24.58 21.16 -0.40
N SER A 50 25.29 21.04 0.74
CA SER A 50 26.76 20.94 0.75
C SER A 50 27.28 19.50 0.62
N GLU A 51 26.44 18.52 0.94
CA GLU A 51 26.72 17.10 0.76
C GLU A 51 25.61 16.53 -0.13
N ARG A 52 25.79 16.65 -1.46
CA ARG A 52 24.90 16.00 -2.45
C ARG A 52 25.09 14.49 -2.36
N GLU A 53 24.53 13.88 -1.32
CA GLU A 53 24.38 12.44 -1.30
C GLU A 53 23.41 12.02 -2.40
N ILE A 54 23.61 10.77 -2.80
CA ILE A 54 23.06 10.11 -3.97
C ILE A 54 21.53 10.36 -4.03
N PRO A 55 20.97 10.86 -5.14
CA PRO A 55 19.55 11.15 -5.22
C PRO A 55 18.72 9.90 -4.90
N SER A 56 17.54 10.11 -4.34
CA SER A 56 16.64 9.03 -3.98
C SER A 56 15.24 9.26 -4.54
N LEU A 57 14.53 8.16 -4.77
CA LEU A 57 13.10 8.18 -5.05
C LEU A 57 12.38 7.62 -3.84
N SER A 58 11.29 8.25 -3.43
CA SER A 58 10.36 7.68 -2.47
C SER A 58 8.99 7.44 -3.09
N VAL A 59 8.30 6.43 -2.59
CA VAL A 59 6.92 6.10 -2.94
C VAL A 59 6.09 6.11 -1.67
N THR A 60 5.18 7.07 -1.55
CA THR A 60 4.24 7.18 -0.43
C THR A 60 2.91 6.56 -0.82
N LEU A 61 2.47 5.54 -0.07
CA LEU A 61 1.24 4.80 -0.39
C LEU A 61 -0.01 5.64 -0.06
N PRO A 62 -1.13 5.43 -0.80
CA PRO A 62 -2.37 6.19 -0.63
C PRO A 62 -3.19 5.70 0.57
N VAL A 63 -2.55 5.47 1.71
CA VAL A 63 -3.16 4.88 2.90
C VAL A 63 -2.73 5.59 4.18
N CYS A 64 -3.68 5.73 5.08
CA CYS A 64 -3.52 6.33 6.40
C CYS A 64 -3.45 5.19 7.44
N LEU A 65 -2.26 4.84 7.92
CA LEU A 65 -2.07 3.72 8.84
C LEU A 65 -2.31 4.14 10.29
N SER A 66 -3.34 3.56 10.91
CA SER A 66 -3.57 3.71 12.35
C SER A 66 -2.58 2.83 13.14
N SER A 67 -1.80 3.39 14.08
CA SER A 67 -0.88 2.59 14.90
C SER A 67 -1.59 1.52 15.74
N SER A 68 -2.88 1.69 16.03
CA SER A 68 -3.66 0.71 16.79
C SER A 68 -4.14 -0.48 15.95
N CYS A 69 -4.40 -0.29 14.64
CA CYS A 69 -5.01 -1.29 13.77
C CYS A 69 -4.12 -1.77 12.62
N SER A 70 -3.18 -0.96 12.16
CA SER A 70 -2.23 -1.33 11.11
C SER A 70 -0.99 -1.94 11.74
N LYS A 71 -0.77 -3.23 11.51
CA LYS A 71 0.39 -3.98 12.03
C LYS A 71 1.28 -4.49 10.92
N GLU A 72 2.54 -4.75 11.27
CA GLU A 72 3.55 -5.27 10.34
C GLU A 72 3.64 -4.48 9.01
N PRO A 73 3.71 -3.12 9.05
CA PRO A 73 3.88 -2.36 7.83
C PRO A 73 5.21 -2.73 7.17
N GLN A 74 5.16 -3.00 5.88
CA GLN A 74 6.30 -3.31 5.03
C GLN A 74 6.19 -2.48 3.76
N ALA A 75 7.29 -1.90 3.32
CA ALA A 75 7.36 -1.17 2.07
C ALA A 75 8.74 -1.43 1.44
N SER A 76 8.77 -1.58 0.12
CA SER A 76 9.97 -1.79 -0.66
C SER A 76 9.83 -1.12 -2.00
N CYS A 77 10.94 -0.64 -2.55
CA CYS A 77 10.99 -0.15 -3.91
C CYS A 77 12.37 -0.42 -4.51
N GLN A 78 12.40 -0.49 -5.83
CA GLN A 78 13.60 -0.66 -6.62
C GLN A 78 13.54 0.26 -7.83
N ALA A 79 14.63 0.94 -8.11
CA ALA A 79 14.75 1.83 -9.25
C ALA A 79 15.94 1.43 -10.13
N ASN A 80 15.74 1.52 -11.43
CA ASN A 80 16.77 1.30 -12.44
C ASN A 80 16.78 2.49 -13.41
N VAL A 81 17.97 3.00 -13.74
CA VAL A 81 18.14 4.17 -14.61
C VAL A 81 18.85 3.74 -15.88
N GLU A 82 18.17 3.90 -17.01
CA GLU A 82 18.68 3.55 -18.34
C GLU A 82 18.57 4.78 -19.26
N GLY A 83 19.68 5.52 -19.40
CA GLY A 83 19.68 6.78 -20.13
C GLY A 83 18.78 7.81 -19.46
N THR A 84 17.71 8.22 -20.14
CA THR A 84 16.70 9.16 -19.62
C THR A 84 15.43 8.47 -19.12
N THR A 85 15.43 7.14 -19.02
CA THR A 85 14.29 6.37 -18.48
C THR A 85 14.62 5.85 -17.09
N ILE A 86 13.73 6.09 -16.14
CA ILE A 86 13.79 5.56 -14.78
C ILE A 86 12.64 4.57 -14.61
N THR A 87 12.96 3.30 -14.45
CA THR A 87 11.98 2.27 -14.14
C THR A 87 11.93 2.08 -12.64
N LEU A 88 10.76 2.35 -12.04
CA LEU A 88 10.50 2.25 -10.62
C LEU A 88 9.48 1.13 -10.37
N THR A 89 9.81 0.22 -9.46
CA THR A 89 8.85 -0.75 -8.91
C THR A 89 8.70 -0.53 -7.41
N SER A 90 7.48 -0.65 -6.90
CA SER A 90 7.20 -0.57 -5.47
C SER A 90 6.19 -1.62 -5.03
N SER A 91 6.34 -2.07 -3.79
CA SER A 91 5.42 -2.98 -3.13
C SER A 91 5.27 -2.57 -1.68
N ALA A 92 4.06 -2.66 -1.13
CA ALA A 92 3.81 -2.43 0.28
C ALA A 92 2.73 -3.34 0.82
N SER A 93 2.78 -3.64 2.12
CA SER A 93 1.72 -4.39 2.80
C SER A 93 1.62 -4.06 4.27
N TYR A 94 0.45 -4.34 4.85
CA TYR A 94 0.22 -4.33 6.29
C TYR A 94 -0.91 -5.30 6.65
N LEU A 95 -1.04 -5.60 7.94
CA LEU A 95 -2.18 -6.30 8.52
C LEU A 95 -3.18 -5.29 9.07
N ASP A 96 -4.42 -5.33 8.58
CA ASP A 96 -5.53 -4.51 9.05
C ASP A 96 -6.34 -5.24 10.12
N TYR A 97 -6.34 -4.69 11.34
CA TYR A 97 -7.15 -5.15 12.46
C TYR A 97 -8.45 -4.36 12.64
N SER A 98 -8.77 -3.40 11.76
CA SER A 98 -10.03 -2.65 11.81
C SER A 98 -11.25 -3.57 11.65
N VAL A 99 -11.08 -4.66 10.88
CA VAL A 99 -12.09 -5.69 10.65
C VAL A 99 -12.36 -6.56 11.89
N THR A 100 -11.44 -6.62 12.86
CA THR A 100 -11.55 -7.50 14.04
C THR A 100 -12.23 -6.83 15.25
N MET A 101 -13.20 -5.94 14.99
CA MET A 101 -13.99 -5.20 15.99
C MET A 101 -13.21 -4.29 16.95
N ARG A 102 -12.04 -3.76 16.55
CA ARG A 102 -11.30 -2.78 17.36
C ARG A 102 -11.53 -1.36 16.85
N ALA A 103 -11.84 -0.43 17.74
CA ALA A 103 -11.81 0.98 17.40
C ALA A 103 -10.36 1.39 17.14
N CYS A 104 -10.10 1.92 15.94
CA CYS A 104 -8.79 2.41 15.55
C CYS A 104 -8.59 3.86 15.99
N THR A 105 -7.38 4.19 16.41
CA THR A 105 -6.91 5.56 16.60
C THR A 105 -6.77 6.28 15.25
N GLU A 106 -7.03 7.58 15.21
CA GLU A 106 -6.95 8.40 14.00
C GLU A 106 -5.55 8.99 13.77
N ASP A 107 -4.50 8.26 14.17
CA ASP A 107 -3.13 8.65 13.87
C ASP A 107 -2.80 8.22 12.44
N CYS A 108 -2.57 9.20 11.56
CA CYS A 108 -2.36 8.96 10.14
C CYS A 108 -0.89 8.67 9.82
N GLY A 109 -0.45 7.46 10.12
CA GLY A 109 0.90 7.01 9.78
C GLY A 109 1.06 6.83 8.27
N GLN A 110 2.05 7.49 7.67
CA GLN A 110 2.39 7.27 6.28
C GLN A 110 3.24 6.00 6.12
N LEU A 111 2.95 5.21 5.08
CA LEU A 111 3.81 4.11 4.65
C LEU A 111 4.58 4.55 3.41
N GLN A 112 5.91 4.52 3.51
CA GLN A 112 6.79 4.99 2.45
C GLN A 112 7.91 3.97 2.19
N ALA A 113 8.24 3.77 0.92
CA ALA A 113 9.46 3.08 0.49
C ALA A 113 10.43 4.08 -0.12
N THR A 114 11.73 3.90 0.10
CA THR A 114 12.80 4.74 -0.49
C THR A 114 13.82 3.89 -1.21
N CYS A 115 14.14 4.24 -2.45
CA CYS A 115 15.18 3.60 -3.27
C CYS A 115 16.24 4.62 -3.67
N ALA A 116 17.49 4.23 -3.50
CA ALA A 116 18.61 4.97 -4.05
C ALA A 116 18.64 4.84 -5.58
N ILE A 117 18.97 5.94 -6.26
CA ILE A 117 19.24 5.96 -7.69
C ILE A 117 20.62 6.59 -7.94
N PRO A 118 21.33 6.25 -9.02
CA PRO A 118 22.56 6.96 -9.35
C PRO A 118 22.30 8.47 -9.54
N ALA A 119 23.35 9.28 -9.38
CA ALA A 119 23.29 10.70 -9.70
C ALA A 119 22.75 10.93 -11.12
N LEU A 120 21.80 11.86 -11.24
CA LEU A 120 21.17 12.24 -12.51
C LEU A 120 21.82 13.54 -13.03
N GLU A 121 22.07 13.58 -14.34
CA GLU A 121 22.46 14.82 -15.00
C GLU A 121 21.23 15.75 -15.13
N PRO A 122 21.39 17.07 -15.19
CA PRO A 122 20.28 17.97 -15.48
C PRO A 122 19.60 17.62 -16.81
N GLY A 123 18.28 17.50 -16.82
CA GLY A 123 17.52 17.10 -18.01
C GLY A 123 16.12 16.57 -17.69
N GLU A 124 15.39 16.19 -18.74
CA GLU A 124 14.09 15.51 -18.63
C GLU A 124 14.29 13.99 -18.56
N TYR A 125 13.63 13.37 -17.59
CA TYR A 125 13.58 11.93 -17.39
C TYR A 125 12.14 11.44 -17.52
N THR A 126 11.95 10.27 -18.13
CA THR A 126 10.67 9.55 -18.08
C THR A 126 10.73 8.57 -16.93
N VAL A 127 9.86 8.75 -15.94
CA VAL A 127 9.67 7.78 -14.86
C VAL A 127 8.55 6.84 -15.26
N VAL A 128 8.79 5.54 -15.16
CA VAL A 128 7.81 4.48 -15.38
C VAL A 128 7.57 3.79 -14.04
N HIS A 129 6.34 3.86 -13.53
CA HIS A 129 5.92 3.27 -12.26
C HIS A 129 4.65 2.45 -12.49
N GLY A 130 4.79 1.12 -12.53
CA GLY A 130 3.69 0.23 -12.92
C GLY A 130 3.24 0.47 -14.36
N GLU A 131 1.96 0.79 -14.55
CA GLU A 131 1.37 1.14 -15.86
C GLU A 131 1.42 2.65 -16.13
N GLU A 132 1.79 3.45 -15.13
CA GLU A 132 1.85 4.90 -15.24
C GLU A 132 3.25 5.35 -15.69
N SER A 133 3.27 6.46 -16.43
CA SER A 133 4.52 7.16 -16.71
C SER A 133 4.33 8.66 -16.66
N PHE A 134 5.36 9.36 -16.20
CA PHE A 134 5.37 10.81 -16.10
C PHE A 134 6.77 11.36 -16.35
N THR A 135 6.81 12.64 -16.72
CA THR A 135 8.08 13.35 -16.93
C THR A 135 8.54 13.99 -15.64
N LEU A 136 9.81 13.79 -15.32
CA LEU A 136 10.52 14.37 -14.19
C LEU A 136 11.60 15.30 -14.72
N GLN A 137 11.56 16.57 -14.32
CA GLN A 137 12.60 17.54 -14.64
C GLN A 137 13.67 17.51 -13.54
N VAL A 138 14.90 17.15 -13.92
CA VAL A 138 16.06 17.28 -13.04
C VAL A 138 16.74 18.60 -13.36
N ASP A 139 16.83 19.47 -12.36
CA ASP A 139 17.50 20.76 -12.45
C ASP A 139 18.34 20.96 -11.20
N GLY A 140 19.64 21.21 -11.40
CA GLY A 140 20.60 21.37 -10.30
C GLY A 140 20.40 22.65 -9.48
N GLU A 141 19.50 23.53 -9.92
CA GLU A 141 19.10 24.77 -9.23
C GLU A 141 17.67 24.70 -8.64
N GLN A 142 16.92 23.62 -8.87
CA GLN A 142 15.55 23.46 -8.37
C GLN A 142 15.45 23.05 -6.91
N GLU A 143 14.22 23.13 -6.40
CA GLU A 143 13.84 22.66 -5.07
C GLU A 143 14.29 21.20 -4.83
N PRO A 144 14.66 20.88 -3.57
CA PRO A 144 15.27 19.61 -3.22
C PRO A 144 14.35 18.40 -3.39
N THR A 145 13.05 18.60 -3.59
CA THR A 145 12.08 17.51 -3.76
C THR A 145 10.97 17.88 -4.75
N VAL A 146 10.70 16.98 -5.69
CA VAL A 146 9.62 17.09 -6.67
C VAL A 146 8.76 15.84 -6.60
N CYS A 147 7.45 15.99 -6.45
CA CYS A 147 6.50 14.87 -6.28
C CYS A 147 5.48 14.81 -7.42
N HIS A 148 5.12 13.59 -7.81
CA HIS A 148 4.12 13.27 -8.82
C HIS A 148 3.10 12.26 -8.26
N GLY A 149 1.81 12.51 -8.53
CA GLY A 149 0.68 11.72 -8.04
C GLY A 149 -0.24 12.54 -7.11
N GLU A 150 -1.36 11.95 -6.71
CA GLU A 150 -2.22 12.54 -5.68
C GLU A 150 -1.46 12.61 -4.35
N GLN A 151 -1.51 13.74 -3.67
CA GLN A 151 -0.87 13.89 -2.36
C GLN A 151 -1.85 13.43 -1.29
N TYR A 152 -1.42 12.44 -0.52
CA TYR A 152 -2.19 11.90 0.60
C TYR A 152 -1.62 12.51 1.89
N PHE A 153 -2.42 13.36 2.53
CA PHE A 153 -2.10 14.07 3.78
C PHE A 153 -2.84 13.48 4.96
#